data_AF-A0A3B3DE17-F1
#
_entry.id   AF-A0A3B3DE17-F1
#
_cell.length_a   1.000
_cell.length_b   1.000
_cell.length_c   1.000
_cell.angle_alpha   90.00
_cell.angle_beta   90.00
_cell.angle_gamma   90.00
#
_symmetry.space_group_name_H-M   'P 1'
#
loop_
_entity.id
_entity.type
_entity.pdbx_description
1 polymer ?
#
loop_
_entity_poly.entity_id
_entity_poly.type
_entity_poly.pdbx_seq_one_letter_code
_entity_poly.pdbx_strand_id
1 'polypeptide(L)'
;MNGTLPNGSFKCDKDTRVTSVVFPCLYSILFIVALVLNSMAAWVFFKIPNTSTFVVFLKNVVVADLLMTLTVPVKILSDAGVGPWQLRAFYCRYSAVLFYITMYISILLLGLISLDRYLKIVRPFGKCVLQRVRVGQLVCAAVWMLMLSLALPNVILSNKLPHILDNKFKCSSMKGEPGLHWHERFNYFCQVVFWGTLALMVVCYTFISKKVYESYKASKSKSQAARRRTKAKVFVVVGVFVICFAPFHLARVPYTLTQTRDLKIHCHAKHALYIAKETTLWLSATNVCLDPLIYVFLCKVFRKRLTNTICKTTVDSPTATSTQLQMLQINHTVTLSHNGVSSLPSEHSE
;
A
#
# COMPACT_ATOMS: atom_id res chain seq x y z
N MET A 1 15.51 48.67 -44.77
CA MET A 1 16.05 48.42 -43.42
C MET A 1 15.42 47.13 -42.89
N ASN A 2 16.09 46.00 -43.14
CA ASN A 2 15.69 44.68 -42.63
C ASN A 2 16.24 44.51 -41.22
N GLY A 3 15.39 44.73 -40.21
CA GLY A 3 15.71 44.44 -38.81
C GLY A 3 15.35 43.00 -38.49
N THR A 4 16.31 42.08 -38.66
CA THR A 4 16.24 40.71 -38.12
C THR A 4 16.15 40.75 -36.60
N LEU A 5 15.00 40.34 -36.05
CA LEU A 5 14.86 40.02 -34.63
C LEU A 5 15.82 38.87 -34.28
N PRO A 6 16.62 38.98 -33.19
CA PRO A 6 17.49 37.90 -32.78
C PRO A 6 16.65 36.72 -32.32
N ASN A 7 16.84 35.58 -33.01
CA ASN A 7 16.26 34.30 -32.66
C ASN A 7 16.95 33.79 -31.38
N GLY A 8 16.56 34.38 -30.25
CA GLY A 8 17.05 34.01 -28.92
C GLY A 8 16.59 32.59 -28.62
N SER A 9 17.48 31.63 -28.85
CA SER A 9 17.40 30.30 -28.24
C SER A 9 17.43 30.50 -26.73
N PHE A 10 16.26 30.63 -26.11
CA PHE A 10 16.12 30.63 -24.66
C PHE A 10 16.62 29.27 -24.15
N LYS A 11 17.86 29.27 -23.65
CA LYS A 11 18.51 28.11 -23.07
C LYS A 11 17.68 27.70 -21.85
N CYS A 12 16.92 26.63 -22.00
CA CYS A 12 16.11 26.10 -20.92
C CYS A 12 17.01 25.42 -19.89
N ASP A 13 17.47 26.20 -18.92
CA ASP A 13 18.16 25.66 -17.76
C ASP A 13 17.13 25.10 -16.80
N LYS A 14 17.14 23.78 -16.64
CA LYS A 14 16.24 23.10 -15.71
C LYS A 14 16.94 23.08 -14.37
N ASP A 15 16.48 23.88 -13.43
CA ASP A 15 16.95 23.73 -12.05
C ASP A 15 16.38 22.44 -11.45
N THR A 16 17.07 21.33 -11.69
CA THR A 16 16.75 20.01 -11.15
C THR A 16 17.30 19.81 -9.75
N ARG A 17 18.08 20.76 -9.20
CA ARG A 17 18.75 20.60 -7.90
C ARG A 17 17.75 20.51 -6.77
N VAL A 18 16.70 21.33 -6.82
CA VAL A 18 15.62 21.28 -5.82
C VAL A 18 14.91 19.92 -5.87
N THR A 19 14.61 19.41 -7.06
CA THR A 19 13.93 18.11 -7.20
C THR A 19 14.79 16.92 -6.80
N SER A 20 16.10 16.96 -7.05
CA SER A 20 17.05 15.89 -6.68
C SER A 20 17.36 15.86 -5.18
N VAL A 21 16.84 16.80 -4.40
CA VAL A 21 16.98 16.81 -2.93
C VAL A 21 15.61 16.59 -2.28
N VAL A 22 14.61 17.39 -2.67
CA VAL A 22 13.28 17.39 -2.03
C VAL A 22 12.58 16.04 -2.19
N PHE A 23 12.50 15.47 -3.39
CA PHE A 23 11.81 14.20 -3.59
C PHE A 23 12.52 13.03 -2.89
N PRO A 24 13.85 12.85 -3.00
CA PRO A 24 14.57 11.86 -2.22
C PRO A 24 14.32 11.97 -0.71
N CYS A 25 14.37 13.17 -0.12
CA CYS A 25 14.07 13.36 1.31
C CYS A 25 12.64 12.95 1.66
N LEU A 26 11.65 13.38 0.87
CA LEU A 26 10.25 13.04 1.06
C LEU A 26 9.97 11.53 0.93
N TYR A 27 10.62 10.87 -0.03
CA TYR A 27 10.51 9.41 -0.20
C TYR A 27 11.25 8.64 0.89
N SER A 28 12.35 9.16 1.45
CA SER A 28 13.05 8.55 2.59
C SER A 28 12.17 8.52 3.84
N ILE A 29 11.48 9.64 4.15
CA ILE A 29 10.52 9.70 5.26
C ILE A 29 9.38 8.71 5.02
N LEU A 30 8.83 8.71 3.80
CA LEU A 30 7.77 7.79 3.41
C LEU A 30 8.21 6.33 3.57
N PHE A 31 9.41 5.98 3.13
CA PHE A 31 9.95 4.62 3.22
C PHE A 31 10.02 4.13 4.68
N ILE A 32 10.59 4.94 5.58
CA ILE A 32 10.71 4.58 7.00
C ILE A 32 9.33 4.34 7.62
N VAL A 33 8.41 5.28 7.43
CA VAL A 33 7.05 5.20 7.99
C VAL A 33 6.28 4.02 7.40
N ALA A 34 6.31 3.87 6.08
CA ALA A 34 5.63 2.80 5.36
C ALA A 34 6.14 1.42 5.76
N LEU A 35 7.46 1.26 5.89
CA LEU A 35 8.08 -0.01 6.25
C LEU A 35 7.63 -0.45 7.64
N VAL A 36 7.64 0.45 8.62
CA VAL A 36 7.20 0.17 9.99
C VAL A 36 5.71 -0.20 10.03
N LEU A 37 4.85 0.63 9.43
CA LEU A 37 3.40 0.43 9.44
C LEU A 37 3.00 -0.88 8.73
N ASN A 38 3.55 -1.13 7.54
CA ASN A 38 3.21 -2.32 6.75
C ASN A 38 3.83 -3.60 7.32
N SER A 39 5.02 -3.55 7.91
CA SER A 39 5.61 -4.72 8.60
C SER A 39 4.80 -5.10 9.84
N MET A 40 4.36 -4.11 10.62
CA MET A 40 3.47 -4.33 11.75
C MET A 40 2.12 -4.90 11.29
N ALA A 41 1.53 -4.34 10.23
CA ALA A 41 0.28 -4.83 9.65
C ALA A 41 0.43 -6.28 9.17
N ALA A 42 1.52 -6.61 8.48
CA ALA A 42 1.82 -7.96 8.04
C ALA A 42 1.91 -8.93 9.22
N TRP A 43 2.70 -8.60 10.25
CA TRP A 43 2.85 -9.44 11.43
C TRP A 43 1.50 -9.75 12.11
N VAL A 44 0.58 -8.79 12.16
CA VAL A 44 -0.76 -8.98 12.72
C VAL A 44 -1.63 -9.81 11.78
N PHE A 45 -1.72 -9.45 10.50
CA PHE A 45 -2.66 -10.07 9.56
C PHE A 45 -2.27 -11.49 9.17
N PHE A 46 -0.98 -11.78 9.00
CA PHE A 46 -0.53 -13.12 8.61
C PHE A 46 -0.74 -14.17 9.70
N LYS A 47 -0.86 -13.76 10.97
CA LYS A 47 -1.29 -14.64 12.08
C LYS A 47 -2.79 -14.95 12.08
N ILE A 48 -3.60 -14.22 11.31
CA ILE A 48 -5.06 -14.42 11.25
C ILE A 48 -5.39 -15.37 10.09
N PRO A 49 -6.12 -16.47 10.31
CA PRO A 49 -6.53 -17.36 9.22
C PRO A 49 -7.48 -16.65 8.24
N ASN A 50 -7.56 -17.14 7.00
CA ASN A 50 -8.40 -16.56 5.95
C ASN A 50 -9.89 -16.88 6.17
N THR A 51 -10.50 -16.32 7.21
CA THR A 51 -11.90 -16.59 7.60
C THR A 51 -12.92 -15.81 6.77
N SER A 52 -12.48 -14.75 6.06
CA SER A 52 -13.35 -13.95 5.20
C SER A 52 -12.59 -13.37 4.01
N THR A 53 -13.33 -13.10 2.93
CA THR A 53 -12.86 -12.36 1.74
C THR A 53 -12.17 -11.04 2.08
N PHE A 54 -12.68 -10.32 3.07
CA PHE A 54 -12.10 -9.08 3.59
C PHE A 54 -10.66 -9.28 4.09
N VAL A 55 -10.40 -10.33 4.90
CA VAL A 55 -9.06 -10.65 5.40
C VAL A 55 -8.11 -11.03 4.27
N VAL A 56 -8.61 -11.77 3.26
CA VAL A 56 -7.82 -12.12 2.07
C VAL A 56 -7.38 -10.87 1.30
N PHE A 57 -8.32 -9.95 1.04
CA PHE A 57 -8.01 -8.70 0.34
C PHE A 57 -7.02 -7.84 1.12
N LEU A 58 -7.20 -7.71 2.44
CA LEU A 58 -6.28 -6.96 3.30
C LEU A 58 -4.86 -7.51 3.27
N LYS A 59 -4.68 -8.83 3.35
CA LYS A 59 -3.35 -9.44 3.25
C LYS A 59 -2.68 -9.11 1.91
N ASN A 60 -3.44 -9.15 0.82
CA ASN A 60 -2.93 -8.81 -0.51
C ASN A 60 -2.57 -7.33 -0.63
N VAL A 61 -3.35 -6.41 -0.03
CA VAL A 61 -3.00 -4.98 0.06
C VAL A 61 -1.68 -4.80 0.78
N VAL A 62 -1.51 -5.42 1.97
CA VAL A 62 -0.25 -5.33 2.72
C VAL A 62 0.95 -5.88 1.92
N VAL A 63 0.77 -6.97 1.17
CA VAL A 63 1.82 -7.50 0.29
C VAL A 63 2.16 -6.51 -0.83
N ALA A 64 1.16 -5.92 -1.48
CA ALA A 64 1.37 -4.92 -2.52
C ALA A 64 2.07 -3.67 -1.97
N ASP A 65 1.66 -3.18 -0.80
CA ASP A 65 2.23 -2.00 -0.15
C ASP A 65 3.68 -2.25 0.32
N LEU A 66 3.98 -3.45 0.84
CA LEU A 66 5.36 -3.84 1.16
C LEU A 66 6.23 -3.89 -0.09
N LEU A 67 5.77 -4.53 -1.17
CA LEU A 67 6.52 -4.58 -2.43
C LEU A 67 6.72 -3.18 -3.03
N MET A 68 5.71 -2.31 -2.98
CA MET A 68 5.82 -0.90 -3.36
C MET A 68 6.86 -0.19 -2.49
N THR A 69 6.80 -0.36 -1.17
CA THR A 69 7.74 0.26 -0.22
C THR A 69 9.19 -0.16 -0.48
N LEU A 70 9.43 -1.44 -0.78
CA LEU A 70 10.76 -1.97 -1.09
C LEU A 70 11.37 -1.41 -2.39
N THR A 71 10.55 -0.87 -3.30
CA THR A 71 11.06 -0.21 -4.53
C THR A 71 11.53 1.23 -4.29
N VAL A 72 11.07 1.86 -3.20
CA VAL A 72 11.33 3.27 -2.89
C VAL A 72 12.82 3.61 -2.73
N PRO A 73 13.67 2.81 -2.05
CA PRO A 73 15.11 3.08 -1.95
C PRO A 73 15.80 3.25 -3.30
N VAL A 74 15.42 2.42 -4.29
CA VAL A 74 15.98 2.51 -5.65
C VAL A 74 15.55 3.81 -6.33
N LYS A 75 14.31 4.27 -6.10
CA LYS A 75 13.84 5.58 -6.59
C LYS A 75 14.63 6.72 -5.94
N ILE A 76 14.83 6.68 -4.62
CA ILE A 76 15.58 7.70 -3.87
C ILE A 76 16.98 7.86 -4.46
N LEU A 77 17.72 6.75 -4.62
CA LEU A 77 19.08 6.80 -5.16
C LEU A 77 19.09 7.29 -6.61
N SER A 78 18.15 6.83 -7.43
CA SER A 78 18.02 7.28 -8.84
C SER A 78 17.74 8.78 -8.94
N ASP A 79 16.80 9.30 -8.16
CA ASP A 79 16.38 10.71 -8.18
C ASP A 79 17.42 11.64 -7.56
N ALA A 80 18.11 11.20 -6.51
CA ALA A 80 19.25 11.91 -5.92
C ALA A 80 20.47 11.93 -6.84
N GLY A 81 20.44 11.14 -7.91
CA GLY A 81 21.53 11.01 -8.85
C GLY A 81 22.76 10.28 -8.29
N VAL A 82 22.60 9.59 -7.15
CA VAL A 82 23.65 8.83 -6.47
C VAL A 82 23.78 7.45 -7.11
N GLY A 83 25.02 7.04 -7.39
CA GLY A 83 25.33 5.74 -7.96
C GLY A 83 25.48 5.75 -9.49
N PRO A 84 25.82 4.59 -10.07
CA PRO A 84 26.20 4.48 -11.47
C PRO A 84 24.96 4.51 -12.39
N TRP A 85 25.15 4.77 -13.68
CA TRP A 85 24.03 4.88 -14.65
C TRP A 85 23.18 3.60 -14.72
N GLN A 86 23.78 2.44 -14.42
CA GLN A 86 23.14 1.13 -14.34
C GLN A 86 22.04 1.11 -13.29
N LEU A 87 22.19 1.82 -12.17
CA LEU A 87 21.16 1.92 -11.14
C LEU A 87 19.91 2.63 -11.66
N ARG A 88 20.10 3.73 -12.40
CA ARG A 88 18.99 4.46 -13.03
C ARG A 88 18.33 3.64 -14.13
N ALA A 89 19.11 2.85 -14.87
CA ALA A 89 18.60 1.90 -15.86
C ALA A 89 17.77 0.79 -15.19
N PHE A 90 18.25 0.22 -14.09
CA PHE A 90 17.53 -0.76 -13.28
C PHE A 90 16.23 -0.17 -12.71
N TYR A 91 16.28 1.08 -12.22
CA TYR A 91 15.10 1.80 -11.77
C TYR A 91 14.04 1.87 -12.88
N CYS A 92 14.39 2.38 -14.05
CA CYS A 92 13.45 2.57 -15.15
C CYS A 92 12.88 1.26 -15.69
N ARG A 93 13.70 0.20 -15.76
CA ARG A 93 13.32 -1.07 -16.36
C ARG A 93 12.52 -1.96 -15.42
N TYR A 94 12.83 -1.95 -14.12
CA TYR A 94 12.25 -2.89 -13.16
C TYR A 94 11.58 -2.18 -11.99
N SER A 95 12.32 -1.40 -11.20
CA SER A 95 11.82 -0.86 -9.93
C SER A 95 10.62 0.08 -10.12
N ALA A 96 10.69 1.00 -11.08
CA ALA A 96 9.59 1.90 -11.42
C ALA A 96 8.36 1.12 -11.92
N VAL A 97 8.57 0.07 -12.72
CA VAL A 97 7.47 -0.77 -13.22
C VAL A 97 6.79 -1.48 -12.05
N LEU A 98 7.56 -2.10 -11.17
CA LEU A 98 7.04 -2.77 -9.97
C LEU A 98 6.28 -1.78 -9.08
N PHE A 99 6.81 -0.59 -8.84
CA PHE A 99 6.16 0.49 -8.08
C PHE A 99 4.76 0.81 -8.62
N TYR A 100 4.62 1.04 -9.94
CA TYR A 100 3.30 1.37 -10.51
C TYR A 100 2.37 0.17 -10.46
N ILE A 101 2.86 -1.04 -10.76
CA ILE A 101 2.04 -2.25 -10.77
C ILE A 101 1.48 -2.55 -9.39
N THR A 102 2.30 -2.49 -8.35
CA THR A 102 1.82 -2.70 -6.97
C THR A 102 0.86 -1.60 -6.53
N MET A 103 1.09 -0.34 -6.92
CA MET A 103 0.13 0.75 -6.68
C MET A 103 -1.25 0.46 -7.30
N TYR A 104 -1.32 0.00 -8.55
CA TYR A 104 -2.59 -0.34 -9.20
C TYR A 104 -3.24 -1.60 -8.63
N ILE A 105 -2.44 -2.58 -8.19
CA ILE A 105 -2.95 -3.74 -7.44
C ILE A 105 -3.60 -3.28 -6.14
N SER A 106 -2.95 -2.40 -5.35
CA SER A 106 -3.54 -1.82 -4.14
C SER A 106 -4.84 -1.07 -4.45
N ILE A 107 -4.88 -0.24 -5.50
CA ILE A 107 -6.11 0.44 -5.96
C ILE A 107 -7.25 -0.56 -6.23
N LEU A 108 -7.01 -1.59 -7.05
CA LEU A 108 -8.03 -2.59 -7.38
C LEU A 108 -8.52 -3.34 -6.14
N LEU A 109 -7.61 -3.71 -5.24
CA LEU A 109 -7.94 -4.39 -3.99
C LEU A 109 -8.76 -3.50 -3.04
N LEU A 110 -8.48 -2.20 -2.97
CA LEU A 110 -9.30 -1.22 -2.22
C LEU A 110 -10.72 -1.11 -2.79
N GLY A 111 -10.86 -1.16 -4.12
CA GLY A 111 -12.15 -1.27 -4.79
C GLY A 111 -12.91 -2.53 -4.40
N LEU A 112 -12.24 -3.68 -4.43
CA LEU A 112 -12.80 -4.97 -4.03
C LEU A 112 -13.19 -5.03 -2.55
N ILE A 113 -12.40 -4.43 -1.66
CA ILE A 113 -12.74 -4.27 -0.24
C ILE A 113 -14.03 -3.44 -0.08
N SER A 114 -14.17 -2.37 -0.86
CA SER A 114 -15.35 -1.51 -0.83
C SER A 114 -16.60 -2.27 -1.31
N LEU A 115 -16.46 -3.08 -2.37
CA LEU A 115 -17.51 -3.96 -2.87
C LEU A 115 -17.89 -5.05 -1.87
N ASP A 116 -16.91 -5.71 -1.24
CA ASP A 116 -17.15 -6.73 -0.22
C ASP A 116 -17.95 -6.17 0.97
N ARG A 117 -17.58 -4.97 1.44
CA ARG A 117 -18.32 -4.26 2.49
C ARG A 117 -19.73 -3.93 2.07
N TYR A 118 -19.92 -3.44 0.84
CA TYR A 118 -21.24 -3.15 0.30
C TYR A 118 -22.13 -4.39 0.29
N LEU A 119 -21.63 -5.52 -0.22
CA LEU A 119 -22.40 -6.76 -0.28
C LEU A 119 -22.81 -7.24 1.11
N LYS A 120 -21.91 -7.19 2.09
CA LYS A 120 -22.20 -7.63 3.47
C LYS A 120 -23.19 -6.73 4.22
N ILE A 121 -23.13 -5.41 4.00
CA ILE A 121 -23.96 -4.44 4.74
C ILE A 121 -25.33 -4.25 4.08
N VAL A 122 -25.36 -4.15 2.75
CA VAL A 122 -26.58 -3.82 2.00
C VAL A 122 -27.36 -5.07 1.60
N ARG A 123 -26.69 -6.21 1.39
CA ARG A 123 -27.32 -7.50 1.03
C ARG A 123 -26.94 -8.63 2.01
N PRO A 124 -27.26 -8.52 3.32
CA PRO A 124 -26.80 -9.46 4.34
C PRO A 124 -27.31 -10.90 4.17
N PHE A 125 -28.47 -11.10 3.52
CA PHE A 125 -29.06 -12.43 3.29
C PHE A 125 -28.94 -12.90 1.83
N GLY A 126 -28.28 -12.13 0.96
CA GLY A 126 -28.03 -12.55 -0.41
C GLY A 126 -26.93 -13.61 -0.44
N LYS A 127 -27.22 -14.81 -0.97
CA LYS A 127 -26.20 -15.83 -1.26
C LYS A 127 -25.32 -15.35 -2.43
N CYS A 128 -24.38 -14.45 -2.16
CA CYS A 128 -23.47 -13.93 -3.16
C CYS A 128 -22.20 -14.78 -3.22
N VAL A 129 -21.93 -15.40 -4.38
CA VAL A 129 -20.73 -16.21 -4.63
C VAL A 129 -19.44 -15.42 -4.34
N LEU A 130 -19.44 -14.11 -4.57
CA LEU A 130 -18.31 -13.21 -4.33
C LEU A 130 -17.90 -13.09 -2.85
N GLN A 131 -18.77 -13.49 -1.92
CA GLN A 131 -18.47 -13.51 -0.48
C GLN A 131 -17.75 -14.80 -0.03
N ARG A 132 -17.59 -15.79 -0.91
CA ARG A 132 -16.86 -17.04 -0.61
C ARG A 132 -15.36 -16.77 -0.62
N VAL A 133 -14.66 -17.21 0.43
CA VAL A 133 -13.20 -17.03 0.59
C VAL A 133 -12.40 -17.50 -0.63
N ARG A 134 -12.70 -18.70 -1.15
CA ARG A 134 -12.04 -19.24 -2.36
C ARG A 134 -12.17 -18.32 -3.57
N VAL A 135 -13.33 -17.70 -3.75
CA VAL A 135 -13.57 -16.74 -4.85
C VAL A 135 -12.73 -15.49 -4.63
N GLY A 136 -12.67 -14.97 -3.40
CA GLY A 136 -11.78 -13.85 -3.06
C GLY A 136 -10.30 -14.13 -3.34
N GLN A 137 -9.83 -15.35 -3.06
CA GLN A 137 -8.46 -15.79 -3.37
C GLN A 137 -8.21 -15.84 -4.88
N LEU A 138 -9.14 -16.41 -5.66
CA LEU A 138 -9.05 -16.46 -7.12
C LEU A 138 -9.07 -15.06 -7.74
N VAL A 139 -9.91 -14.16 -7.24
CA VAL A 139 -9.96 -12.77 -7.70
C VAL A 139 -8.64 -12.05 -7.41
N CYS A 140 -8.04 -12.22 -6.22
CA CYS A 140 -6.72 -11.68 -5.93
C CYS A 140 -5.65 -12.22 -6.89
N ALA A 141 -5.61 -13.53 -7.08
CA ALA A 141 -4.67 -14.16 -8.01
C ALA A 141 -4.85 -13.61 -9.44
N ALA A 142 -6.09 -13.45 -9.90
CA ALA A 142 -6.38 -12.86 -11.21
C ALA A 142 -5.90 -11.40 -11.33
N VAL A 143 -6.11 -10.58 -10.30
CA VAL A 143 -5.60 -9.18 -10.27
C VAL A 143 -4.07 -9.15 -10.36
N TRP A 144 -3.37 -9.97 -9.57
CA TRP A 144 -1.92 -10.08 -9.63
C TRP A 144 -1.43 -10.52 -11.00
N MET A 145 -1.98 -11.61 -11.52
CA MET A 145 -1.59 -12.15 -12.82
C MET A 145 -1.83 -11.15 -13.95
N LEU A 146 -3.00 -10.51 -13.99
CA LEU A 146 -3.33 -9.50 -15.00
C LEU A 146 -2.32 -8.34 -14.97
N MET A 147 -2.09 -7.77 -13.79
CA MET A 147 -1.20 -6.61 -13.66
C MET A 147 0.26 -6.96 -13.97
N LEU A 148 0.77 -8.09 -13.47
CA LEU A 148 2.12 -8.56 -13.79
C LEU A 148 2.29 -8.87 -15.28
N SER A 149 1.26 -9.43 -15.93
CA SER A 149 1.29 -9.71 -17.37
C SER A 149 1.35 -8.43 -18.20
N LEU A 150 0.60 -7.40 -17.83
CA LEU A 150 0.64 -6.08 -18.49
C LEU A 150 1.95 -5.33 -18.24
N ALA A 151 2.64 -5.64 -17.14
CA ALA A 151 3.96 -5.09 -16.81
C ALA A 151 5.05 -5.60 -17.76
N LEU A 152 4.95 -6.87 -18.17
CA LEU A 152 6.01 -7.59 -18.87
C LEU A 152 6.45 -6.92 -20.19
N PRO A 153 5.55 -6.50 -21.11
CA PRO A 153 5.98 -5.81 -22.31
C PRO A 153 6.67 -4.47 -22.01
N ASN A 154 6.28 -3.79 -20.92
CA ASN A 154 6.90 -2.53 -20.52
C ASN A 154 8.37 -2.74 -20.07
N VAL A 155 8.68 -3.89 -19.45
CA VAL A 155 10.05 -4.30 -19.05
C VAL A 155 10.87 -4.74 -20.27
N ILE A 156 10.27 -5.57 -21.15
CA ILE A 156 10.93 -6.11 -22.34
C ILE A 156 11.27 -4.99 -23.34
N LEU A 157 10.32 -4.08 -23.59
CA LEU A 157 10.46 -2.98 -24.57
C LEU A 157 11.29 -1.79 -24.03
N SER A 158 11.90 -1.92 -22.85
CA SER A 158 12.88 -0.97 -22.30
C SER A 158 14.31 -1.48 -22.57
N ASN A 159 14.67 -1.62 -23.85
CA ASN A 159 15.88 -2.28 -24.31
C ASN A 159 16.93 -1.35 -24.94
N LYS A 160 16.66 -0.03 -25.06
CA LYS A 160 17.64 0.92 -25.60
C LYS A 160 18.63 1.39 -24.55
N LEU A 161 19.89 1.56 -24.96
CA LEU A 161 20.92 2.14 -24.11
C LEU A 161 20.62 3.64 -23.91
N PRO A 162 20.78 4.18 -22.68
CA PRO A 162 20.55 5.59 -22.44
C PRO A 162 21.56 6.44 -23.24
N HIS A 163 21.13 7.58 -23.80
CA HIS A 163 22.08 8.57 -24.31
C HIS A 163 22.81 9.22 -23.13
N ILE A 164 24.04 8.78 -22.87
CA ILE A 164 24.86 9.22 -21.73
C ILE A 164 25.43 10.64 -21.94
N LEU A 165 25.55 11.11 -23.19
CA LEU A 165 26.24 12.35 -23.54
C LEU A 165 25.63 13.64 -22.99
N ASP A 166 24.32 13.69 -22.68
CA ASP A 166 23.62 14.97 -22.40
C ASP A 166 23.31 15.23 -20.92
N ASN A 167 23.84 14.43 -20.00
CA ASN A 167 23.58 14.53 -18.54
C ASN A 167 22.08 14.53 -18.15
N LYS A 168 21.20 14.15 -19.09
CA LYS A 168 19.72 14.18 -18.98
C LYS A 168 19.15 12.78 -19.14
N PHE A 169 19.33 11.96 -18.12
CA PHE A 169 18.79 10.60 -18.09
C PHE A 169 17.27 10.59 -17.93
N LYS A 170 16.54 9.91 -18.82
CA LYS A 170 15.07 9.73 -18.74
C LYS A 170 14.68 8.29 -19.02
N CYS A 171 13.74 7.73 -18.26
CA CYS A 171 13.24 6.38 -18.53
C CYS A 171 12.61 6.20 -19.92
N SER A 172 12.02 7.26 -20.48
CA SER A 172 11.41 7.21 -21.81
C SER A 172 12.43 7.04 -22.94
N SER A 173 13.69 7.48 -22.76
CA SER A 173 14.73 7.33 -23.79
C SER A 173 15.24 5.89 -23.92
N MET A 174 14.96 5.03 -22.92
CA MET A 174 15.29 3.61 -22.96
C MET A 174 14.28 2.77 -23.74
N LYS A 175 13.21 3.41 -24.26
CA LYS A 175 12.13 2.73 -24.99
C LYS A 175 12.22 3.06 -26.48
N GLY A 176 12.08 2.04 -27.32
CA GLY A 176 11.82 2.24 -28.75
C GLY A 176 10.36 2.63 -29.02
N GLU A 177 10.02 2.85 -30.30
CA GLU A 177 8.67 3.23 -30.73
C GLU A 177 7.58 2.28 -30.22
N PRO A 178 7.72 0.94 -30.34
CA PRO A 178 6.71 0.01 -29.79
C PRO A 178 6.58 0.11 -28.27
N GLY A 179 7.70 0.42 -27.59
CA GLY A 179 7.75 0.60 -26.14
C GLY A 179 7.06 1.87 -25.66
N LEU A 180 7.17 2.97 -26.42
CA LEU A 180 6.47 4.22 -26.14
C LEU A 180 4.97 4.07 -26.40
N HIS A 181 4.56 3.43 -27.50
CA HIS A 181 3.14 3.12 -27.74
C HIS A 181 2.54 2.19 -26.70
N TRP A 182 3.26 1.15 -26.27
CA TRP A 182 2.81 0.30 -25.16
C TRP A 182 2.71 1.12 -23.86
N HIS A 183 3.71 1.96 -23.58
CA HIS A 183 3.69 2.84 -22.41
C HIS A 183 2.45 3.74 -22.41
N GLU A 184 2.16 4.42 -23.52
CA GLU A 184 0.97 5.26 -23.65
C GLU A 184 -0.33 4.47 -23.43
N ARG A 185 -0.51 3.35 -24.14
CA ARG A 185 -1.70 2.50 -24.01
C ARG A 185 -1.89 1.96 -22.60
N PHE A 186 -0.82 1.51 -21.96
CA PHE A 186 -0.86 1.04 -20.57
C PHE A 186 -1.26 2.17 -19.61
N ASN A 187 -0.75 3.39 -19.79
CA ASN A 187 -1.18 4.53 -18.96
C ASN A 187 -2.67 4.84 -19.16
N TYR A 188 -3.23 4.75 -20.37
CA TYR A 188 -4.67 4.91 -20.58
C TYR A 188 -5.49 3.79 -19.93
N PHE A 189 -5.04 2.54 -20.04
CA PHE A 189 -5.68 1.41 -19.34
C PHE A 189 -5.72 1.67 -17.82
N CYS A 190 -4.61 2.13 -17.25
CA CYS A 190 -4.52 2.53 -15.85
C CYS A 190 -5.50 3.66 -15.46
N GLN A 191 -5.77 4.62 -16.35
CA GLN A 191 -6.81 5.63 -16.11
C GLN A 191 -8.19 4.98 -15.99
N VAL A 192 -8.54 4.08 -16.91
CA VAL A 192 -9.82 3.36 -16.86
C VAL A 192 -9.96 2.57 -15.57
N VAL A 193 -8.90 1.87 -15.16
CA VAL A 193 -8.84 1.13 -13.89
C VAL A 193 -9.09 2.06 -12.70
N PHE A 194 -8.39 3.20 -12.64
CA PHE A 194 -8.52 4.14 -11.54
C PHE A 194 -9.92 4.76 -11.46
N TRP A 195 -10.40 5.37 -12.55
CA TRP A 195 -11.70 6.05 -12.56
C TRP A 195 -12.86 5.06 -12.35
N GLY A 196 -12.76 3.85 -12.91
CA GLY A 196 -13.70 2.76 -12.66
C GLY A 196 -13.70 2.32 -11.20
N THR A 197 -12.53 2.17 -10.59
CA THR A 197 -12.41 1.82 -9.16
C THR A 197 -12.96 2.93 -8.27
N LEU A 198 -12.66 4.19 -8.57
CA LEU A 198 -13.18 5.34 -7.84
C LEU A 198 -14.71 5.39 -7.92
N ALA A 199 -15.29 5.23 -9.12
CA ALA A 199 -16.73 5.18 -9.30
C ALA A 199 -17.36 4.04 -8.50
N LEU A 200 -16.78 2.83 -8.56
CA LEU A 200 -17.21 1.69 -7.74
C LEU A 200 -17.20 2.02 -6.25
N MET A 201 -16.10 2.60 -5.75
CA MET A 201 -15.99 3.00 -4.34
C MET A 201 -17.06 4.02 -3.94
N VAL A 202 -17.25 5.08 -4.74
CA VAL A 202 -18.27 6.11 -4.48
C VAL A 202 -19.66 5.49 -4.42
N VAL A 203 -20.02 4.64 -5.38
CA VAL A 203 -21.31 3.94 -5.41
C VAL A 203 -21.47 3.06 -4.17
N CYS A 204 -20.52 2.18 -3.90
CA CYS A 204 -20.55 1.27 -2.75
C CYS A 204 -20.73 2.03 -1.43
N TYR A 205 -19.92 3.07 -1.18
CA TYR A 205 -19.98 3.83 0.07
C TYR A 205 -21.22 4.73 0.19
N THR A 206 -21.77 5.19 -0.93
CA THR A 206 -23.06 5.90 -0.94
C THR A 206 -24.19 4.98 -0.47
N PHE A 207 -24.29 3.76 -1.02
CA PHE A 207 -25.30 2.78 -0.61
C PHE A 207 -25.09 2.27 0.82
N ILE A 208 -23.83 2.01 1.23
CA ILE A 208 -23.50 1.66 2.62
C ILE A 208 -24.00 2.76 3.56
N SER A 209 -23.71 4.03 3.24
CA SER A 209 -24.14 5.17 4.06
C SER A 209 -25.65 5.27 4.16
N LYS A 210 -26.36 5.09 3.03
CA LYS A 210 -27.83 5.09 3.00
C LYS A 210 -28.40 3.99 3.88
N LYS A 211 -27.91 2.74 3.74
CA LYS A 211 -28.42 1.61 4.50
C LYS A 211 -28.16 1.73 6.00
N VAL A 212 -26.95 2.18 6.38
CA VAL A 212 -26.61 2.43 7.78
C VAL A 212 -27.49 3.54 8.38
N TYR A 213 -27.80 4.58 7.59
CA TYR A 213 -28.71 5.64 8.01
C TYR A 213 -30.15 5.15 8.21
N GLU A 214 -30.67 4.33 7.29
CA GLU A 214 -32.00 3.72 7.39
C GLU A 214 -32.12 2.83 8.63
N SER A 215 -31.16 1.93 8.85
CA SER A 215 -31.13 1.06 10.04
C SER A 215 -31.08 1.86 11.35
N TYR A 216 -30.36 2.98 11.36
CA TYR A 216 -30.30 3.87 12.52
C TYR A 216 -31.64 4.59 12.77
N LYS A 217 -32.29 5.11 11.71
CA LYS A 217 -33.62 5.73 11.80
C LYS A 217 -34.64 4.74 12.36
N ALA A 218 -34.57 3.48 11.93
CA ALA A 218 -35.42 2.41 12.44
C ALA A 218 -35.15 2.07 13.92
N SER A 219 -33.92 2.25 14.40
CA SER A 219 -33.54 1.93 15.80
C SER A 219 -33.97 2.97 16.85
N LYS A 220 -34.66 4.07 16.46
CA LYS A 220 -35.11 5.18 17.35
C LYS A 220 -34.02 5.80 18.23
N SER A 221 -32.74 5.64 17.93
CA SER A 221 -31.64 6.27 18.68
C SER A 221 -31.61 7.79 18.42
N LYS A 222 -31.69 8.62 19.47
CA LYS A 222 -31.78 10.09 19.38
C LYS A 222 -30.42 10.82 19.34
N SER A 223 -29.29 10.13 19.21
CA SER A 223 -27.96 10.78 19.29
C SER A 223 -27.54 11.45 17.95
N GLN A 224 -27.72 12.78 17.86
CA GLN A 224 -27.17 13.57 16.74
C GLN A 224 -25.64 13.44 16.61
N ALA A 225 -24.92 13.25 17.72
CA ALA A 225 -23.46 13.05 17.71
C ALA A 225 -23.06 11.72 17.03
N ALA A 226 -23.84 10.66 17.22
CA ALA A 226 -23.65 9.39 16.51
C ALA A 226 -23.96 9.54 15.01
N ARG A 227 -24.99 10.33 14.63
CA ARG A 227 -25.33 10.68 13.24
C ARG A 227 -24.16 11.35 12.50
N ARG A 228 -23.49 12.34 13.12
CA ARG A 228 -22.35 13.06 12.52
C ARG A 228 -21.10 12.18 12.44
N ARG A 229 -20.82 11.37 13.47
CA ARG A 229 -19.67 10.44 13.53
C ARG A 229 -19.75 9.31 12.49
N THR A 230 -20.94 8.78 12.20
CA THR A 230 -21.11 7.68 11.23
C THR A 230 -21.02 8.19 9.78
N LYS A 231 -21.59 9.36 9.46
CA LYS A 231 -21.39 10.02 8.16
C LYS A 231 -19.92 10.37 7.92
N ALA A 232 -19.22 10.91 8.93
CA ALA A 232 -17.83 11.32 8.79
C ALA A 232 -16.89 10.16 8.43
N LYS A 233 -17.05 8.97 9.00
CA LYS A 233 -16.12 7.84 8.77
C LYS A 233 -16.17 7.25 7.36
N VAL A 234 -17.31 7.34 6.68
CA VAL A 234 -17.48 6.77 5.33
C VAL A 234 -16.88 7.69 4.26
N PHE A 235 -17.09 9.01 4.39
CA PHE A 235 -16.49 9.98 3.48
C PHE A 235 -14.97 10.12 3.64
N VAL A 236 -14.42 9.81 4.83
CA VAL A 236 -12.97 9.87 5.05
C VAL A 236 -12.22 8.87 4.16
N VAL A 237 -12.71 7.64 3.97
CA VAL A 237 -12.01 6.65 3.12
C VAL A 237 -11.99 7.09 1.67
N VAL A 238 -13.15 7.48 1.14
CA VAL A 238 -13.28 7.95 -0.25
C VAL A 238 -12.51 9.26 -0.44
N GLY A 239 -12.57 10.16 0.53
CA GLY A 239 -11.85 11.43 0.52
C GLY A 239 -10.34 11.23 0.49
N VAL A 240 -9.79 10.36 1.34
CA VAL A 240 -8.35 10.01 1.32
C VAL A 240 -7.97 9.40 -0.03
N PHE A 241 -8.76 8.45 -0.54
CA PHE A 241 -8.50 7.84 -1.85
C PHE A 241 -8.48 8.88 -2.98
N VAL A 242 -9.45 9.79 -3.02
CA VAL A 242 -9.50 10.88 -4.01
C VAL A 242 -8.31 11.82 -3.88
N ILE A 243 -8.00 12.29 -2.66
CA ILE A 243 -6.91 13.23 -2.41
C ILE A 243 -5.55 12.62 -2.79
N CYS A 244 -5.33 11.34 -2.46
CA CYS A 244 -4.07 10.68 -2.77
C CYS A 244 -3.92 10.38 -4.27
N PHE A 245 -4.94 9.80 -4.91
CA PHE A 245 -4.78 9.21 -6.24
C PHE A 245 -5.25 10.10 -7.40
N ALA A 246 -6.33 10.88 -7.24
CA ALA A 246 -6.90 11.63 -8.37
C ALA A 246 -5.94 12.69 -8.95
N PRO A 247 -5.19 13.47 -8.12
CA PRO A 247 -4.22 14.44 -8.65
C PRO A 247 -3.15 13.78 -9.52
N PHE A 248 -2.66 12.59 -9.13
CA PHE A 248 -1.66 11.86 -9.91
C PHE A 248 -2.22 11.45 -11.26
N HIS A 249 -3.41 10.87 -11.30
CA HIS A 249 -4.02 10.40 -12.54
C HIS A 249 -4.29 11.56 -13.52
N LEU A 250 -4.69 12.73 -13.00
CA LEU A 250 -4.85 13.95 -13.81
C LEU A 250 -3.51 14.48 -14.35
N ALA A 251 -2.46 14.53 -13.53
CA ALA A 251 -1.14 15.00 -13.96
C ALA A 251 -0.42 14.00 -14.89
N ARG A 252 -0.72 12.71 -14.76
CA ARG A 252 -0.04 11.63 -15.49
C ARG A 252 -0.30 11.67 -17.00
N VAL A 253 -1.55 11.91 -17.42
CA VAL A 253 -1.93 11.93 -18.84
C VAL A 253 -1.15 12.97 -19.66
N PRO A 254 -1.19 14.28 -19.33
CA PRO A 254 -0.46 15.27 -20.10
C PRO A 254 1.05 15.03 -20.05
N TYR A 255 1.60 14.58 -18.92
CA TYR A 255 3.02 14.23 -18.82
C TYR A 255 3.38 13.09 -19.77
N THR A 256 2.61 12.00 -19.80
CA THR A 256 2.84 10.86 -20.71
C THR A 256 2.81 11.29 -22.17
N LEU A 257 1.86 12.16 -22.56
CA LEU A 257 1.80 12.70 -23.92
C LEU A 257 3.09 13.46 -24.31
N THR A 258 3.70 14.18 -23.37
CA THR A 258 4.98 14.86 -23.63
C THR A 258 6.17 13.91 -23.81
N GLN A 259 6.03 12.64 -23.39
CA GLN A 259 7.05 11.61 -23.49
C GLN A 259 6.89 10.71 -24.72
N THR A 260 5.66 10.47 -25.16
CA THR A 260 5.34 9.48 -26.21
C THR A 260 5.01 10.11 -27.56
N ARG A 261 4.75 11.42 -27.61
CA ARG A 261 4.43 12.14 -28.85
C ARG A 261 5.41 13.28 -29.07
N ASP A 262 5.67 13.59 -30.34
CA ASP A 262 6.49 14.73 -30.76
C ASP A 262 5.72 16.06 -30.67
N LEU A 263 5.25 16.37 -29.46
CA LEU A 263 4.60 17.64 -29.17
C LEU A 263 5.66 18.73 -28.98
N LYS A 264 5.58 19.77 -29.83
CA LYS A 264 6.35 21.02 -29.72
C LYS A 264 5.83 21.88 -28.56
N ILE A 265 6.02 21.39 -27.34
CA ILE A 265 5.66 22.08 -26.09
C ILE A 265 6.88 22.82 -25.56
N HIS A 266 6.68 24.06 -25.09
CA HIS A 266 7.71 24.86 -24.43
C HIS A 266 8.39 24.11 -23.28
N CYS A 267 9.69 24.30 -23.12
CA CYS A 267 10.48 23.56 -22.14
C CYS A 267 10.01 23.79 -20.69
N HIS A 268 9.59 25.01 -20.34
CA HIS A 268 9.00 25.33 -19.03
C HIS A 268 7.73 24.54 -18.75
N ALA A 269 6.84 24.38 -19.73
CA ALA A 269 5.63 23.58 -19.59
C ALA A 269 5.95 22.09 -19.41
N LYS A 270 6.93 21.54 -20.15
CA LYS A 270 7.40 20.16 -19.94
C LYS A 270 7.99 19.97 -18.53
N HIS A 271 8.69 20.98 -18.00
CA HIS A 271 9.22 20.95 -16.64
C HIS A 271 8.10 21.04 -15.60
N ALA A 272 7.14 21.95 -15.75
CA ALA A 272 5.99 22.07 -14.85
C ALA A 272 5.17 20.78 -14.78
N LEU A 273 4.93 20.12 -15.93
CA LEU A 273 4.25 18.81 -15.97
C LEU A 273 5.05 17.70 -15.26
N TYR A 274 6.39 17.73 -15.37
CA TYR A 274 7.25 16.81 -14.62
C TYR A 274 7.11 17.02 -13.11
N ILE A 275 7.22 18.26 -12.64
CA ILE A 275 7.06 18.61 -11.22
C ILE A 275 5.67 18.20 -10.72
N ALA A 276 4.61 18.60 -11.44
CA ALA A 276 3.23 18.26 -11.10
C ALA A 276 3.05 16.74 -10.99
N LYS A 277 3.60 15.96 -11.94
CA LYS A 277 3.56 14.51 -11.90
C LYS A 277 4.33 13.95 -10.70
N GLU A 278 5.56 14.39 -10.41
CA GLU A 278 6.34 13.85 -9.29
C GLU A 278 5.72 14.22 -7.93
N THR A 279 5.23 15.46 -7.76
CA THR A 279 4.54 15.90 -6.54
C THR A 279 3.28 15.08 -6.30
N THR A 280 2.44 14.91 -7.33
CA THR A 280 1.21 14.14 -7.19
C THR A 280 1.48 12.63 -7.08
N LEU A 281 2.55 12.10 -7.68
CA LEU A 281 2.99 10.72 -7.48
C LEU A 281 3.46 10.47 -6.06
N TRP A 282 4.18 11.40 -5.45
CA TRP A 282 4.55 11.32 -4.04
C TRP A 282 3.30 11.33 -3.16
N LEU A 283 2.35 12.22 -3.42
CA LEU A 283 1.06 12.26 -2.71
C LEU A 283 0.29 10.93 -2.85
N SER A 284 0.27 10.35 -4.05
CA SER A 284 -0.30 9.02 -4.29
C SER A 284 0.43 7.92 -3.52
N ALA A 285 1.77 7.99 -3.44
CA ALA A 285 2.57 7.01 -2.71
C ALA A 285 2.28 7.03 -1.21
N THR A 286 1.88 8.17 -0.62
CA THR A 286 1.54 8.23 0.82
C THR A 286 0.40 7.28 1.21
N ASN A 287 -0.39 6.80 0.24
CA ASN A 287 -1.45 5.82 0.49
C ASN A 287 -0.93 4.55 1.18
N VAL A 288 0.31 4.09 0.90
CA VAL A 288 0.90 2.92 1.56
C VAL A 288 1.01 3.09 3.10
N CYS A 289 1.06 4.32 3.59
CA CYS A 289 1.04 4.62 5.03
C CYS A 289 -0.40 4.76 5.55
N LEU A 290 -1.30 5.27 4.73
CA LEU A 290 -2.68 5.57 5.11
C LEU A 290 -3.55 4.31 5.18
N ASP A 291 -3.28 3.30 4.36
CA ASP A 291 -4.04 2.06 4.32
C ASP A 291 -4.09 1.36 5.70
N PRO A 292 -2.95 1.04 6.37
CA PRO A 292 -2.95 0.51 7.74
C PRO A 292 -3.71 1.38 8.75
N LEU A 293 -3.57 2.71 8.64
CA LEU A 293 -4.21 3.67 9.55
C LEU A 293 -5.73 3.68 9.35
N ILE A 294 -6.21 3.71 8.12
CA ILE A 294 -7.62 3.61 7.77
C ILE A 294 -8.22 2.34 8.40
N TYR A 295 -7.52 1.21 8.38
CA TYR A 295 -8.01 -0.02 9.00
C TYR A 295 -7.98 0.03 10.54
N VAL A 296 -6.97 0.64 11.16
CA VAL A 296 -6.95 0.89 12.62
C VAL A 296 -8.15 1.73 13.03
N PHE A 297 -8.42 2.83 12.34
CA PHE A 297 -9.49 3.75 12.74
C PHE A 297 -10.90 3.21 12.42
N LEU A 298 -11.04 2.37 11.40
CA LEU A 298 -12.35 1.88 10.92
C LEU A 298 -12.70 0.46 11.34
N CYS A 299 -11.72 -0.41 11.64
CA CYS A 299 -11.97 -1.82 11.96
C CYS A 299 -11.82 -2.10 13.46
N LYS A 300 -12.95 -2.28 14.17
CA LYS A 300 -12.94 -2.68 15.60
C LYS A 300 -12.23 -4.02 15.84
N VAL A 301 -12.39 -4.98 14.92
CA VAL A 301 -11.77 -6.32 15.02
C VAL A 301 -10.25 -6.21 14.93
N PHE A 302 -9.74 -5.38 14.01
CA PHE A 302 -8.31 -5.12 13.90
C PHE A 302 -7.75 -4.52 15.18
N ARG A 303 -8.39 -3.46 15.71
CA ARG A 303 -7.99 -2.83 16.97
C ARG A 303 -7.92 -3.82 18.13
N LYS A 304 -8.95 -4.65 18.33
CA LYS A 304 -8.98 -5.64 19.42
C LYS A 304 -7.80 -6.62 19.33
N ARG A 305 -7.45 -7.07 18.12
CA ARG A 305 -6.32 -7.99 17.91
C ARG A 305 -4.96 -7.29 18.02
N LEU A 306 -4.84 -6.06 17.54
CA LEU A 306 -3.62 -5.25 17.68
C LEU A 306 -3.33 -5.00 19.16
N THR A 307 -4.32 -4.55 19.94
CA THR A 307 -4.20 -4.36 21.38
C THR A 307 -3.82 -5.65 22.09
N ASN A 308 -4.50 -6.77 21.82
CA ASN A 308 -4.16 -8.04 22.45
C ASN A 308 -2.73 -8.51 22.11
N THR A 309 -2.23 -8.23 20.92
CA THR A 309 -0.89 -8.62 20.49
C THR A 309 0.18 -7.75 21.15
N ILE A 310 -0.02 -6.43 21.20
CA ILE A 310 0.88 -5.47 21.87
C ILE A 310 0.87 -5.68 23.39
N CYS A 311 -0.31 -5.94 23.99
CA CYS A 311 -0.43 -6.24 25.41
C CYS A 311 0.22 -7.59 25.79
N LYS A 312 0.19 -8.61 24.91
CA LYS A 312 0.94 -9.85 25.16
C LYS A 312 2.45 -9.64 25.10
N THR A 313 2.94 -8.81 24.18
CA THR A 313 4.38 -8.50 24.08
C THR A 313 4.89 -7.61 25.22
N THR A 314 4.01 -6.89 25.90
CA THR A 314 4.37 -6.10 27.11
C THR A 314 4.30 -6.92 28.40
N VAL A 315 3.53 -8.02 28.43
CA VAL A 315 3.50 -8.95 29.58
C VAL A 315 4.64 -9.97 29.52
N ASP A 316 5.20 -10.25 28.34
CA ASP A 316 6.37 -11.14 28.16
C ASP A 316 7.74 -10.42 28.23
N SER A 317 7.82 -9.21 28.79
CA SER A 317 9.13 -8.61 29.16
C SER A 317 9.69 -9.33 30.41
N PRO A 318 10.95 -9.79 30.40
CA PRO A 318 11.49 -10.63 31.47
C PRO A 318 11.80 -9.77 32.69
N THR A 319 10.84 -9.65 33.60
CA THR A 319 11.09 -9.14 34.94
C THR A 319 10.32 -9.96 35.95
N ALA A 320 10.68 -11.24 36.06
CA ALA A 320 10.52 -12.05 37.28
C ALA A 320 10.96 -13.51 37.02
N THR A 321 12.24 -13.75 36.76
CA THR A 321 12.85 -15.07 37.03
C THR A 321 13.47 -15.05 38.43
N SER A 322 12.65 -14.75 39.45
CA SER A 322 13.03 -14.89 40.85
C SER A 322 12.15 -15.87 41.62
N THR A 323 11.06 -16.39 41.03
CA THR A 323 10.11 -17.27 41.72
C THR A 323 10.25 -18.75 41.34
N GLN A 324 11.08 -19.09 40.34
CA GLN A 324 11.37 -20.49 39.97
C GLN A 324 12.55 -21.10 40.75
N LEU A 325 13.39 -20.29 41.40
CA LEU A 325 14.48 -20.78 42.25
C LEU A 325 14.04 -21.09 43.70
N GLN A 326 12.91 -20.55 44.17
CA GLN A 326 12.35 -20.86 45.48
C GLN A 326 11.52 -22.17 45.52
N MET A 327 10.98 -22.65 44.39
CA MET A 327 10.27 -23.94 44.35
C MET A 327 11.19 -25.15 44.19
N LEU A 328 12.44 -24.97 43.74
CA LEU A 328 13.43 -26.05 43.65
C LEU A 328 14.17 -26.30 44.97
N GLN A 329 14.23 -25.33 45.88
CA GLN A 329 14.84 -25.53 47.20
C GLN A 329 13.90 -26.22 48.21
N ILE A 330 12.58 -26.09 48.06
CA ILE A 330 11.61 -26.72 48.98
C ILE A 330 11.50 -28.24 48.72
N ASN A 331 11.58 -28.67 47.46
CA ASN A 331 11.48 -30.09 47.11
C ASN A 331 12.71 -30.91 47.52
N HIS A 332 13.88 -30.29 47.69
CA HIS A 332 15.08 -31.01 48.14
C HIS A 332 15.16 -31.21 49.66
N THR A 333 14.40 -30.44 50.45
CA THR A 333 14.37 -30.59 51.92
C THR A 333 13.37 -31.65 52.38
N VAL A 334 12.31 -31.90 51.61
CA VAL A 334 11.26 -32.88 51.97
C VAL A 334 11.69 -34.33 51.71
N THR A 335 12.55 -34.59 50.71
CA THR A 335 12.97 -35.96 50.35
C THR A 335 13.99 -36.58 51.31
N LEU A 336 14.63 -35.79 52.18
CA LEU A 336 15.60 -36.29 53.18
C LEU A 336 14.95 -36.69 54.51
N SER A 337 13.67 -36.39 54.73
CA SER A 337 12.96 -36.71 55.98
C SER A 337 12.21 -38.05 55.96
N HIS A 338 12.08 -38.72 54.81
CA HIS A 338 11.14 -39.85 54.64
C HIS A 338 11.79 -41.24 54.53
N ASN A 339 13.12 -41.35 54.66
CA ASN A 339 13.86 -42.63 54.60
C ASN A 339 14.61 -42.94 55.90
N GLY A 340 13.91 -42.88 57.04
CA GLY A 340 14.45 -43.33 58.31
C GLY A 340 13.35 -43.78 59.26
N VAL A 341 13.18 -45.10 59.37
CA VAL A 341 12.88 -45.89 60.58
C VAL A 341 11.98 -47.08 60.23
N SER A 342 12.61 -48.24 60.34
CA SER A 342 12.14 -49.62 60.25
C SER A 342 11.51 -50.13 61.54
N SER A 343 10.89 -51.33 61.46
CA SER A 343 10.53 -52.31 62.52
C SER A 343 9.11 -52.18 63.12
N LEU A 344 8.28 -53.20 63.37
CA LEU A 344 8.36 -54.68 63.49
C LEU A 344 6.92 -55.28 63.30
N PRO A 345 6.75 -56.63 63.25
CA PRO A 345 5.52 -57.35 62.87
C PRO A 345 4.85 -58.16 64.01
N SER A 346 3.56 -58.49 63.85
CA SER A 346 2.77 -59.63 64.40
C SER A 346 1.26 -59.27 64.25
N GLU A 347 0.23 -60.10 64.14
CA GLU A 347 -0.10 -61.51 64.40
C GLU A 347 -1.46 -61.78 63.69
N HIS A 348 -1.61 -62.88 62.95
CA HIS A 348 -2.46 -64.06 63.22
C HIS A 348 -4.01 -63.98 63.15
N SER A 349 -4.56 -64.91 62.33
CA SER A 349 -5.78 -65.72 62.54
C SER A 349 -7.13 -65.01 62.29
N GLU A 350 -8.15 -65.57 61.63
CA GLU A 350 -8.55 -66.93 61.20
C GLU A 350 -9.11 -66.92 59.77
#